data_AF-A0A5C7NVL3-F1
#
_entry.id   AF-A0A5C7NVL3-F1
#
_cell.length_a   1.000
_cell.length_b   1.000
_cell.length_c   1.000
_cell.angle_alpha   90.00
_cell.angle_beta   90.00
_cell.angle_gamma   90.00
#
_symmetry.space_group_name_H-M   'P 1'
#
loop_
_entity.id
_entity.type
_entity.pdbx_description
1 polymer ?
#
loop_
_entity_poly.entity_id
_entity_poly.type
_entity_poly.pdbx_seq_one_letter_code
_entity_poly.pdbx_strand_id
1 'polypeptide(L)'
;GSNAVVVKEVPAGVTAVGNPARLIRKEVDASREAAAAKMGFSAYGVTQGDDPVSQAMKGLIDHAASQEHQVALLWQALRQLQAAPGHEGQADCVPQDAKTVEAFDAEGLSTLVK
;
A
#
# COMPACT_ATOMS: atom_id res chain seq x y z
N GLY A 1 12.26 24.22 -28.99
CA GLY A 1 11.19 24.50 -28.02
C GLY A 1 10.84 25.96 -28.11
N SER A 2 9.57 26.32 -28.01
CA SER A 2 9.03 27.65 -28.32
C SER A 2 9.60 28.79 -27.47
N ASN A 3 10.16 28.50 -26.28
CA ASN A 3 10.79 29.47 -25.37
C ASN A 3 12.29 29.18 -25.12
N ALA A 4 12.99 28.59 -26.10
CA ALA A 4 14.41 28.29 -25.94
C ALA A 4 15.30 29.50 -26.26
N VAL A 5 16.30 29.78 -25.43
CA VAL A 5 17.32 30.80 -25.71
C VAL A 5 18.57 30.12 -26.26
N VAL A 6 18.67 30.12 -27.58
CA VAL A 6 19.71 29.42 -28.34
C VAL A 6 20.90 30.36 -28.56
N VAL A 7 22.04 30.02 -27.95
CA VAL A 7 23.28 30.81 -28.02
C VAL A 7 24.31 30.26 -29.02
N LYS A 8 24.03 29.10 -29.65
CA LYS A 8 24.87 28.41 -30.63
C LYS A 8 23.99 27.70 -31.66
N GLU A 9 24.52 27.38 -32.84
CA GLU A 9 23.76 26.69 -33.89
C GLU A 9 23.20 25.33 -33.42
N VAL A 10 22.02 24.98 -33.94
CA VAL A 10 21.30 23.74 -33.63
C VAL A 10 21.48 22.75 -34.80
N PRO A 11 22.16 21.61 -34.59
CA PRO A 11 22.31 20.58 -35.63
C PRO A 11 20.98 19.99 -36.11
N ALA A 12 20.97 19.42 -37.32
CA ALA A 12 19.80 18.70 -37.82
C ALA A 12 19.45 17.50 -36.91
N GLY A 13 18.15 17.24 -36.72
CA GLY A 13 17.65 16.09 -35.96
C GLY A 13 17.69 16.22 -34.43
N VAL A 14 18.07 17.39 -33.88
CA VAL A 14 18.02 17.66 -32.44
C VAL A 14 17.05 18.79 -32.10
N THR A 15 16.47 18.76 -30.89
CA THR A 15 15.57 19.81 -30.40
C THR A 15 16.26 20.62 -29.32
N ALA A 16 16.34 21.94 -29.49
CA ALA A 16 16.86 22.85 -28.45
C ALA A 16 15.73 23.28 -27.49
N VAL A 17 15.91 23.17 -26.18
CA VAL A 17 14.93 23.56 -25.15
C VAL A 17 15.59 24.28 -23.97
N GLY A 18 14.88 25.22 -23.34
CA GLY A 18 15.31 25.91 -22.11
C GLY A 18 16.11 27.20 -22.35
N ASN A 19 16.44 27.88 -21.24
CA ASN A 19 17.25 29.10 -21.22
C ASN A 19 18.34 28.97 -20.14
N PRO A 20 19.64 28.89 -20.50
CA PRO A 20 20.17 28.74 -21.86
C PRO A 20 19.81 27.39 -22.47
N ALA A 21 19.67 27.32 -23.79
CA ALA A 21 19.15 26.14 -24.47
C ALA A 21 20.09 24.94 -24.39
N ARG A 22 19.53 23.77 -24.04
CA ARG A 22 20.18 22.46 -24.13
C ARG A 22 19.63 21.67 -25.32
N LEU A 23 20.49 20.88 -25.96
CA LEU A 23 20.13 20.03 -27.10
C LEU A 23 19.60 18.67 -26.62
N ILE A 24 18.48 18.23 -27.19
CA ILE A 24 17.83 16.95 -26.90
C ILE A 24 17.73 16.10 -28.17
N ARG A 25 18.04 14.80 -28.06
CA ARG A 25 17.86 13.78 -29.09
C ARG A 25 16.77 12.80 -28.68
N LYS A 26 15.74 12.62 -29.51
CA LYS A 26 14.58 11.76 -29.23
C LYS A 26 14.97 10.32 -28.87
N GLU A 27 15.94 9.73 -29.57
CA GLU A 27 16.38 8.34 -29.35
C GLU A 27 17.06 8.14 -27.98
N VAL A 28 17.85 9.13 -27.57
CA VAL A 28 18.60 9.09 -26.29
C VAL A 28 17.66 9.35 -25.11
N ASP A 29 16.70 10.25 -25.27
CA ASP A 29 15.70 10.51 -24.22
C ASP A 29 14.74 9.34 -24.04
N ALA A 30 14.31 8.66 -25.12
CA ALA A 30 13.51 7.45 -25.00
C ALA A 30 14.26 6.32 -24.25
N SER A 31 15.57 6.17 -24.52
CA SER A 31 16.45 5.24 -23.80
C SER A 31 16.59 5.59 -22.31
N ARG A 32 16.79 6.88 -22.00
CA ARG A 32 16.86 7.37 -20.61
C ARG A 32 15.55 7.21 -19.87
N GLU A 33 14.43 7.45 -20.52
CA GLU A 33 13.09 7.30 -19.95
C GLU A 33 12.76 5.82 -19.69
N ALA A 34 13.15 4.92 -20.60
CA ALA A 34 13.06 3.47 -20.38
C ALA A 34 13.96 2.99 -19.22
N ALA A 35 15.16 3.55 -19.09
CA ALA A 35 16.06 3.24 -17.98
C ALA A 35 15.55 3.78 -16.63
N ALA A 36 15.00 4.99 -16.61
CA ALA A 36 14.37 5.59 -15.43
C ALA A 36 13.11 4.82 -15.01
N ALA A 37 12.27 4.42 -15.97
CA ALA A 37 11.12 3.56 -15.71
C ALA A 37 11.53 2.21 -15.10
N LYS A 38 12.61 1.58 -15.60
CA LYS A 38 13.18 0.36 -14.99
C LYS A 38 13.71 0.59 -13.55
N MET A 39 14.12 1.80 -13.23
CA MET A 39 14.59 2.19 -11.88
C MET A 39 13.45 2.75 -11.00
N GLY A 40 12.19 2.68 -11.45
CA GLY A 40 11.03 3.15 -10.68
C GLY A 40 10.82 4.67 -10.69
N PHE A 41 11.62 5.42 -11.46
CA PHE A 41 11.48 6.86 -11.62
C PHE A 41 10.64 7.17 -12.85
N SER A 42 9.34 7.44 -12.63
CA SER A 42 8.44 7.99 -13.63
C SER A 42 8.34 9.50 -13.50
N ALA A 43 8.39 10.24 -14.61
CA ALA A 43 8.35 11.70 -14.65
C ALA A 43 7.07 12.31 -14.04
N TYR A 44 6.01 11.52 -13.86
CA TYR A 44 4.74 11.93 -13.26
C TYR A 44 4.51 11.39 -11.85
N GLY A 45 5.57 10.92 -11.16
CA GLY A 45 5.45 10.42 -9.78
C GLY A 45 4.60 9.15 -9.65
N VAL A 46 4.22 8.52 -10.77
CA VAL A 46 3.57 7.21 -10.77
C VAL A 46 4.65 6.18 -10.52
N THR A 47 4.99 5.98 -9.25
CA THR A 47 5.82 4.87 -8.82
C THR A 47 5.01 3.59 -9.01
N GLN A 48 5.54 2.62 -9.75
CA GLN A 48 4.99 1.26 -9.80
C GLN A 48 5.32 0.44 -8.52
N GLY A 49 5.86 1.09 -7.49
CA GLY A 49 6.15 0.48 -6.19
C GLY A 49 5.03 0.77 -5.20
N ASP A 50 4.69 -0.24 -4.41
CA ASP A 50 3.75 -0.15 -3.29
C ASP A 50 4.12 1.05 -2.39
N ASP A 51 3.18 1.98 -2.22
CA ASP A 51 3.32 3.09 -1.30
C ASP A 51 3.51 2.56 0.14
N PRO A 52 4.55 2.99 0.89
CA PRO A 52 4.81 2.48 2.23
C PRO A 52 3.66 2.72 3.22
N VAL A 53 2.87 3.77 3.02
CA VAL A 53 1.66 3.99 3.83
C VAL A 53 0.62 2.91 3.51
N SER A 54 0.40 2.64 2.24
CA SER A 54 -0.47 1.56 1.78
C SER A 54 -0.01 0.17 2.29
N GLN A 55 1.30 -0.10 2.34
CA GLN A 55 1.82 -1.31 2.99
C GLN A 55 1.54 -1.35 4.49
N ALA A 56 1.75 -0.25 5.21
CA ALA A 56 1.45 -0.17 6.64
C ALA A 56 -0.04 -0.38 6.92
N MET A 57 -0.92 0.17 6.08
CA MET A 57 -2.37 -0.01 6.20
C MET A 57 -2.78 -1.47 5.96
N LYS A 58 -2.24 -2.13 4.92
CA LYS A 58 -2.46 -3.57 4.69
C LYS A 58 -2.00 -4.39 5.91
N GLY A 59 -0.82 -4.12 6.44
CA GLY A 59 -0.32 -4.80 7.64
C GLY A 59 -1.16 -4.56 8.90
N LEU A 60 -1.74 -3.36 9.07
CA LEU A 60 -2.67 -3.07 10.17
C LEU A 60 -3.99 -3.83 10.01
N ILE A 61 -4.51 -3.97 8.80
CA ILE A 61 -5.72 -4.74 8.50
C ILE A 61 -5.50 -6.21 8.84
N ASP A 62 -4.39 -6.79 8.38
CA ASP A 62 -4.03 -8.18 8.69
C ASP A 62 -3.87 -8.41 10.21
N HIS A 63 -3.24 -7.46 10.89
CA HIS A 63 -3.06 -7.54 12.34
C HIS A 63 -4.40 -7.47 13.08
N ALA A 64 -5.31 -6.58 12.68
CA ALA A 64 -6.63 -6.45 13.29
C ALA A 64 -7.49 -7.71 13.06
N ALA A 65 -7.44 -8.29 11.87
CA ALA A 65 -8.11 -9.56 11.55
C ALA A 65 -7.60 -10.70 12.44
N SER A 66 -6.26 -10.81 12.58
CA SER A 66 -5.63 -11.80 13.44
C SER A 66 -5.99 -11.62 14.92
N GLN A 67 -6.04 -10.36 15.40
CA GLN A 67 -6.46 -10.06 16.76
C GLN A 67 -7.91 -10.46 17.02
N GLU A 68 -8.84 -10.17 16.10
CA GLU A 68 -10.24 -10.57 16.25
C GLU A 68 -10.36 -12.09 16.35
N HIS A 69 -9.65 -12.83 15.48
CA HIS A 69 -9.60 -14.29 15.52
C HIS A 69 -9.08 -14.81 16.88
N GLN A 70 -7.98 -14.25 17.39
CA GLN A 70 -7.43 -14.64 18.70
C GLN A 70 -8.41 -14.35 19.84
N VAL A 71 -9.09 -13.20 19.82
CA VAL A 71 -10.10 -12.86 20.82
C VAL A 71 -11.29 -13.82 20.76
N ALA A 72 -11.76 -14.18 19.56
CA ALA A 72 -12.84 -15.16 19.40
C ALA A 72 -12.44 -16.54 19.96
N LEU A 73 -11.22 -17.01 19.70
CA LEU A 73 -10.70 -18.26 20.27
C LEU A 73 -10.62 -18.22 21.80
N LEU A 74 -10.18 -17.10 22.38
CA LEU A 74 -10.14 -16.93 23.84
C LEU A 74 -11.53 -17.05 24.45
N TRP A 75 -12.54 -16.42 23.84
CA TRP A 75 -13.92 -16.55 24.31
C TRP A 75 -14.46 -17.97 24.20
N GLN A 76 -14.10 -18.70 23.14
CA GLN A 76 -14.48 -20.11 22.99
C GLN A 76 -13.81 -20.99 24.07
N ALA A 77 -12.52 -20.77 24.33
CA ALA A 77 -11.79 -21.50 25.37
C ALA A 77 -12.36 -21.22 26.77
N LEU A 78 -12.69 -19.96 27.07
CA LEU A 78 -13.33 -19.59 28.34
C LEU A 78 -14.67 -20.29 28.52
N ARG A 79 -15.50 -20.36 27.48
CA ARG A 79 -16.77 -21.11 27.54
C ARG A 79 -16.57 -22.60 27.78
N GLN A 80 -15.57 -23.21 27.15
CA GLN A 80 -15.27 -24.63 27.35
C GLN A 80 -14.81 -24.91 28.79
N LEU A 81 -14.01 -24.01 29.37
CA LEU A 81 -13.58 -24.12 30.77
C LEU A 81 -14.75 -23.96 31.74
N GLN A 82 -15.70 -23.05 31.48
CA GLN A 82 -16.90 -22.90 32.31
C GLN A 82 -17.84 -24.10 32.21
N ALA A 83 -17.92 -24.76 31.06
CA ALA A 83 -18.74 -25.96 30.86
C ALA A 83 -18.12 -27.23 31.49
N ALA A 84 -16.89 -27.15 32.02
CA ALA A 84 -16.22 -28.29 32.62
C ALA A 84 -16.85 -28.67 33.99
N PRO A 85 -16.92 -29.98 34.31
CA PRO A 85 -17.46 -30.45 35.59
C PRO A 85 -16.63 -29.91 36.76
N GLY A 86 -17.29 -29.29 37.73
CA GLY A 86 -16.66 -28.59 38.87
C GLY A 86 -16.92 -27.08 38.92
N HIS A 87 -17.45 -26.50 37.83
CA HIS A 87 -17.88 -25.09 37.76
C HIS A 87 -19.41 -24.92 37.72
N GLU A 88 -20.16 -25.97 38.05
CA GLU A 88 -21.63 -26.00 38.03
C GLU A 88 -22.21 -25.04 39.09
N GLY A 89 -22.64 -23.85 38.65
CA GLY A 89 -23.19 -22.80 39.52
C GLY A 89 -22.42 -21.48 39.50
N GLN A 90 -21.31 -21.40 38.77
CA GLN A 90 -20.60 -20.13 38.54
C GLN A 90 -21.33 -19.31 37.46
N ALA A 91 -21.54 -18.02 37.72
CA ALA A 91 -22.18 -17.12 36.76
C ALA A 91 -21.37 -17.04 35.45
N ASP A 92 -22.07 -16.90 34.32
CA ASP A 92 -21.44 -16.70 33.01
C ASP A 92 -20.45 -15.53 33.10
N CYS A 93 -19.19 -15.79 32.77
CA CYS A 93 -18.12 -14.79 32.84
C CYS A 93 -17.89 -14.13 31.48
N VAL A 94 -18.59 -14.59 30.45
CA VAL A 94 -18.54 -14.03 29.10
C VAL A 94 -19.50 -12.83 29.05
N PRO A 95 -18.99 -11.61 28.79
CA PRO A 95 -19.83 -10.44 28.58
C PRO A 95 -20.79 -10.65 27.40
N GLN A 96 -21.98 -10.04 27.46
CA GLN A 96 -22.98 -10.18 26.39
C GLN A 96 -22.53 -9.55 25.05
N ASP A 97 -21.62 -8.58 25.12
CA ASP A 97 -21.01 -7.89 23.98
C ASP A 97 -19.70 -8.56 23.52
N ALA A 98 -19.33 -9.71 24.08
CA ALA A 98 -18.15 -10.45 23.68
C ALA A 98 -18.22 -10.84 22.19
N LYS A 99 -17.17 -10.47 21.45
CA LYS A 99 -16.97 -10.84 20.04
C LYS A 99 -16.55 -12.29 19.93
N THR A 100 -17.52 -13.19 19.89
CA THR A 100 -17.25 -14.64 19.86
C THR A 100 -17.33 -15.26 18.47
N VAL A 101 -17.67 -14.44 17.49
CA VAL A 101 -17.73 -14.77 16.07
C VAL A 101 -16.92 -13.72 15.33
N GLU A 102 -16.12 -14.17 14.36
CA GLU A 102 -15.32 -13.30 13.49
C GLU A 102 -16.25 -12.57 12.51
N ALA A 103 -16.08 -11.26 12.40
CA ALA A 103 -16.91 -10.39 11.55
C ALA A 103 -16.11 -9.25 10.90
N PHE A 104 -14.79 -9.21 11.10
CA PHE A 104 -13.91 -8.21 10.53
C PHE A 104 -13.69 -8.44 9.03
N ASP A 105 -14.14 -7.49 8.22
CA ASP A 105 -14.02 -7.52 6.76
C ASP A 105 -12.62 -7.10 6.30
N ALA A 106 -11.63 -7.97 6.52
CA ALA A 106 -10.25 -7.74 6.13
C ALA A 106 -10.10 -7.58 4.60
N GLU A 107 -10.82 -8.40 3.83
CA GLU A 107 -10.73 -8.40 2.36
C GLU A 107 -11.30 -7.12 1.74
N GLY A 108 -12.47 -6.67 2.21
CA GLY A 108 -13.08 -5.42 1.74
C GLY A 108 -12.21 -4.22 2.06
N LEU A 109 -11.65 -4.15 3.28
CA LEU A 109 -10.75 -3.07 3.67
C LEU A 109 -9.44 -3.09 2.88
N SER A 110 -8.86 -4.27 2.64
CA SER A 110 -7.62 -4.41 1.86
C SER A 110 -7.79 -3.94 0.42
N THR A 111 -8.97 -4.13 -0.16
CA THR A 111 -9.30 -3.68 -1.52
C THR A 111 -9.36 -2.15 -1.65
N LEU A 112 -9.61 -1.43 -0.54
CA LEU A 112 -9.64 0.03 -0.51
C LEU A 112 -8.24 0.65 -0.46
N VAL A 113 -7.21 -0.14 -0.11
CA VAL A 113 -5.82 0.29 -0.03
C VAL A 113 -5.12 0.01 -1.36
N LYS A 114 -4.75 1.08 -2.09
CA LYS A 114 -4.13 1.01 -3.42
C LYS A 114 -2.68 0.54 -3.41
#